data_AF-A0A7G9T486-F1
#
_entry.id   AF-A0A7G9T486-F1
#
_cell.length_a   1.000
_cell.length_b   1.000
_cell.length_c   1.000
_cell.angle_alpha   90.00
_cell.angle_beta   90.00
_cell.angle_gamma   90.00
#
_symmetry.space_group_name_H-M   'P 1'
#
loop_
_entity.id
_entity.type
_entity.pdbx_description
1 polymer ?
#
loop_
_entity_poly.entity_id
_entity_poly.type
_entity_poly.pdbx_seq_one_letter_code
_entity_poly.pdbx_strand_id
1 'polypeptide(L)'
;MQQTFDVDDTGELVIGGLRATDLAAQYQTPLYVYDVSKIRQAMRDFKQIFIEKDVDAVVSYASKAFATTAIYEIAKSEGIHLDVVSGGEIVTAQNAGFPLANVSFNGNNKSLAELRLALDAGVGTIIVDNYHELEMLMTELTAREQKQNILLRITPGIEAHTHEYIQTGQTDSKFGFDVDSGQAQAAYQAASRHPYINVLGIHAHIGSQIFEVNGFVALATRLVEITQSWSFVPQVINTGGGFGIRYTDEDSPRPMSEMLSAIIETIKTTTAELDMPMPQIWIEPGRAIVGEAGITLYEVGARKDIEGLRSYLSVNGGMGDNIRPALYAAKYEAILAKQPLAPLQQTVRIAGKYCESGDILVASQVLPETHSGDIIAMLATGAYGYSMASNYNRQPIPAVVFVENGRAQLVVERQDAADLLRYDHHYQ
;
A
#
# COMPACT_ATOMS: atom_id res chain seq x y z
N MET A 1 26.13 -7.54 -3.09
CA MET A 1 24.71 -7.28 -2.81
C MET A 1 24.62 -6.39 -1.58
N GLN A 2 23.83 -5.32 -1.64
CA GLN A 2 23.56 -4.50 -0.46
C GLN A 2 22.62 -5.29 0.46
N GLN A 3 23.06 -5.54 1.69
CA GLN A 3 22.29 -6.26 2.70
C GLN A 3 21.07 -5.44 3.12
N THR A 4 19.87 -6.01 3.01
CA THR A 4 18.56 -5.36 3.30
C THR A 4 17.94 -5.81 4.62
N PHE A 5 18.63 -6.66 5.36
CA PHE A 5 18.15 -7.24 6.60
C PHE A 5 19.24 -7.15 7.67
N ASP A 6 18.80 -7.07 8.92
CA ASP A 6 19.69 -6.95 10.07
C ASP A 6 20.00 -8.34 10.64
N VAL A 7 21.21 -8.51 11.17
CA VAL A 7 21.62 -9.75 11.87
C VAL A 7 22.20 -9.42 13.24
N ASP A 8 22.12 -10.36 14.17
CA ASP A 8 22.79 -10.23 15.47
C ASP A 8 24.28 -10.64 15.41
N ASP A 9 24.96 -10.59 16.55
CA ASP A 9 26.37 -10.99 16.68
C ASP A 9 26.65 -12.46 16.33
N THR A 10 25.61 -13.31 16.29
CA THR A 10 25.71 -14.71 15.87
C THR A 10 25.44 -14.90 14.38
N GLY A 11 25.07 -13.83 13.67
CA GLY A 11 24.75 -13.83 12.25
C GLY A 11 23.32 -14.25 11.93
N GLU A 12 22.42 -14.34 12.92
CA GLU A 12 21.02 -14.71 12.74
C GLU A 12 20.15 -13.50 12.39
N LEU A 13 19.13 -13.68 11.55
CA LEU A 13 18.19 -12.64 11.14
C LEU A 13 17.47 -12.01 12.36
N VAL A 14 17.51 -10.68 12.43
CA VAL A 14 16.83 -9.87 13.45
C VAL A 14 15.79 -8.95 12.80
N ILE A 15 14.63 -8.83 13.44
CA ILE A 15 13.54 -7.93 13.04
C ILE A 15 13.17 -7.10 14.27
N GLY A 16 13.28 -5.76 14.19
CA GLY A 16 12.97 -4.86 15.30
C GLY A 16 13.73 -5.14 16.62
N GLY A 17 14.87 -5.83 16.55
CA GLY A 17 15.68 -6.21 17.72
C GLY A 17 15.42 -7.62 18.28
N LEU A 18 14.57 -8.43 17.65
CA LEU A 18 14.34 -9.84 18.03
C LEU A 18 14.72 -10.80 16.92
N ARG A 19 15.23 -11.98 17.29
CA ARG A 19 15.55 -13.05 16.34
C ARG A 19 14.29 -13.56 15.66
N ALA A 20 14.37 -13.77 14.36
CA ALA A 20 13.26 -14.31 13.58
C ALA A 20 12.86 -15.72 14.04
N THR A 21 13.80 -16.57 14.46
CA THR A 21 13.46 -17.91 14.94
C THR A 21 12.74 -17.90 16.29
N ASP A 22 13.07 -16.96 17.19
CA ASP A 22 12.37 -16.79 18.46
C ASP A 22 10.91 -16.34 18.23
N LEU A 23 10.70 -15.42 17.29
CA LEU A 23 9.36 -14.98 16.88
C LEU A 23 8.55 -16.14 16.28
N ALA A 24 9.16 -16.93 15.41
CA ALA A 24 8.54 -18.12 14.84
C ALA A 24 8.17 -19.16 15.90
N ALA A 25 9.04 -19.38 16.90
CA ALA A 25 8.78 -20.30 17.99
C ALA A 25 7.63 -19.81 18.91
N GLN A 26 7.57 -18.50 19.17
CA GLN A 26 6.56 -17.92 20.07
C GLN A 26 5.18 -17.81 19.42
N TYR A 27 5.10 -17.37 18.17
CA TYR A 27 3.84 -17.03 17.49
C TYR A 27 3.43 -18.00 16.38
N GLN A 28 4.26 -19.04 16.15
CA GLN A 28 4.10 -20.06 15.10
C GLN A 28 4.19 -19.49 13.69
N THR A 29 4.46 -20.34 12.70
CA THR A 29 4.48 -19.97 11.28
C THR A 29 3.27 -20.53 10.52
N PRO A 30 2.85 -19.94 9.40
CA PRO A 30 3.33 -18.68 8.82
C PRO A 30 3.08 -17.50 9.76
N LEU A 31 3.91 -16.46 9.70
CA LEU A 31 3.83 -15.27 10.56
C LEU A 31 4.22 -14.02 9.80
N TYR A 32 3.36 -13.00 9.78
CA TYR A 32 3.78 -11.67 9.34
C TYR A 32 4.42 -10.94 10.52
N VAL A 33 5.63 -10.44 10.30
CA VAL A 33 6.38 -9.66 11.29
C VAL A 33 6.69 -8.29 10.70
N TYR A 34 6.31 -7.23 11.40
CA TYR A 34 6.60 -5.86 10.99
C TYR A 34 7.58 -5.21 11.97
N ASP A 35 8.65 -4.63 11.43
CA ASP A 35 9.53 -3.72 12.17
C ASP A 35 8.89 -2.33 12.24
N VAL A 36 8.31 -1.99 13.39
CA VAL A 36 7.58 -0.74 13.59
C VAL A 36 8.52 0.48 13.51
N SER A 37 9.78 0.33 13.94
CA SER A 37 10.75 1.42 13.85
C SER A 37 10.98 1.83 12.39
N LYS A 38 11.06 0.85 11.47
CA LYS A 38 11.17 1.11 10.02
C LYS A 38 9.92 1.79 9.46
N ILE A 39 8.72 1.36 9.87
CA ILE A 39 7.46 2.00 9.47
C ILE A 39 7.42 3.47 9.90
N ARG A 40 7.72 3.75 11.17
CA ARG A 40 7.74 5.11 11.71
C ARG A 40 8.78 5.98 11.00
N GLN A 41 9.97 5.43 10.76
CA GLN A 41 11.02 6.14 10.05
C GLN A 41 10.56 6.51 8.64
N ALA A 42 9.97 5.59 7.88
CA ALA A 42 9.45 5.88 6.55
C ALA A 42 8.38 7.00 6.58
N MET A 43 7.43 6.97 7.52
CA MET A 43 6.44 8.03 7.68
C MET A 43 7.08 9.39 8.00
N ARG A 44 8.13 9.41 8.82
CA ARG A 44 8.88 10.63 9.17
C ARG A 44 9.68 11.15 7.98
N ASP A 45 10.34 10.27 7.22
CA ASP A 45 11.13 10.63 6.05
C ASP A 45 10.27 11.34 5.01
N PHE A 46 9.06 10.83 4.72
CA PHE A 46 8.11 11.50 3.82
C PHE A 46 7.77 12.92 4.30
N LYS A 47 7.46 13.12 5.58
CA LYS A 47 7.13 14.45 6.14
C LYS A 47 8.34 15.39 6.13
N GLN A 48 9.51 14.87 6.50
CA GLN A 48 10.73 15.64 6.66
C GLN A 48 11.14 16.31 5.34
N ILE A 49 10.96 15.63 4.21
CA ILE A 49 11.24 16.20 2.88
C ILE A 49 10.40 17.45 2.60
N PHE A 50 9.11 17.45 2.94
CA PHE A 50 8.25 18.63 2.77
C PHE A 50 8.65 19.77 3.71
N ILE A 51 9.02 19.46 4.96
CA ILE A 51 9.51 20.44 5.94
C ILE A 51 10.78 21.11 5.44
N GLU A 52 11.75 20.34 4.93
CA GLU A 52 13.01 20.87 4.39
C GLU A 52 12.82 21.76 3.15
N LYS A 53 11.77 21.50 2.38
CA LYS A 53 11.40 22.26 1.19
C LYS A 53 10.51 23.48 1.48
N ASP A 54 10.07 23.66 2.73
CA ASP A 54 9.15 24.71 3.15
C ASP A 54 7.86 24.72 2.32
N VAL A 55 7.26 23.54 2.15
CA VAL A 55 6.01 23.35 1.41
C VAL A 55 4.97 22.66 2.28
N ASP A 56 3.77 23.24 2.32
CA ASP A 56 2.63 22.64 2.99
C ASP A 56 2.20 21.36 2.27
N ALA A 57 2.06 20.27 3.00
CA ALA A 57 1.79 18.97 2.44
C ALA A 57 1.10 18.01 3.40
N VAL A 58 0.42 17.02 2.82
CA VAL A 58 -0.20 15.91 3.54
C VAL A 58 0.36 14.60 3.01
N VAL A 59 0.90 13.80 3.93
CA VAL A 59 1.22 12.40 3.68
C VAL A 59 0.03 11.57 4.16
N SER A 60 -0.61 10.83 3.26
CA SER A 60 -1.71 9.92 3.60
C SER A 60 -1.26 8.47 3.46
N TYR A 61 -1.32 7.68 4.53
CA TYR A 61 -1.04 6.25 4.42
C TYR A 61 -2.15 5.55 3.63
N ALA A 62 -1.78 4.91 2.52
CA ALA A 62 -2.72 4.17 1.69
C ALA A 62 -3.07 2.81 2.31
N SER A 63 -4.22 2.76 2.98
CA SER A 63 -4.70 1.64 3.79
C SER A 63 -4.72 0.29 3.08
N LYS A 64 -5.01 0.29 1.78
CA LYS A 64 -5.01 -0.91 0.93
C LYS A 64 -3.71 -1.74 1.02
N ALA A 65 -2.58 -1.12 1.39
CA ALA A 65 -1.32 -1.84 1.60
C ALA A 65 -1.38 -2.77 2.81
N PHE A 66 -1.90 -2.33 3.94
CA PHE A 66 -2.14 -3.11 5.16
C PHE A 66 -3.10 -2.33 6.08
N ALA A 67 -4.30 -2.86 6.34
CA ALA A 67 -5.33 -2.17 7.11
C ALA A 67 -5.70 -2.96 8.37
N THR A 68 -5.22 -2.52 9.53
CA THR A 68 -5.58 -3.04 10.86
C THR A 68 -5.65 -1.89 11.84
N THR A 69 -6.29 -2.10 13.01
CA THR A 69 -6.34 -1.10 14.07
C THR A 69 -4.93 -0.61 14.44
N ALA A 70 -3.97 -1.54 14.61
CA ALA A 70 -2.63 -1.21 15.10
C ALA A 70 -1.81 -0.34 14.13
N ILE A 71 -1.89 -0.56 12.81
CA ILE A 71 -1.18 0.30 11.85
C ILE A 71 -1.79 1.71 11.78
N TYR A 72 -3.11 1.84 11.96
CA TYR A 72 -3.77 3.15 12.06
C TYR A 72 -3.39 3.88 13.35
N GLU A 73 -3.21 3.18 14.47
CA GLU A 73 -2.68 3.77 15.70
C GLU A 73 -1.24 4.28 15.52
N ILE A 74 -0.39 3.54 14.79
CA ILE A 74 0.95 4.01 14.41
C ILE A 74 0.83 5.28 13.55
N ALA A 75 0.07 5.24 12.46
CA ALA A 75 -0.12 6.39 11.57
C ALA A 75 -0.64 7.62 12.32
N LYS A 76 -1.59 7.43 13.23
CA LYS A 76 -2.13 8.48 14.12
C LYS A 76 -1.04 9.07 15.00
N SER A 77 -0.23 8.23 15.64
CA SER A 77 0.87 8.68 16.51
C SER A 77 1.98 9.41 15.76
N GLU A 78 2.16 9.09 14.47
CA GLU A 78 3.07 9.81 13.58
C GLU A 78 2.42 11.05 12.94
N GLY A 79 1.15 11.33 13.21
CA GLY A 79 0.47 12.55 12.73
C GLY A 79 0.35 12.65 11.21
N ILE A 80 0.32 11.52 10.50
CA ILE A 80 0.01 11.47 9.07
C ILE A 80 -1.50 11.25 8.87
N HIS A 81 -2.00 11.41 7.65
CA HIS A 81 -3.39 11.15 7.29
C HIS A 81 -3.59 9.68 6.87
N LEU A 82 -4.85 9.26 6.66
CA LEU A 82 -5.19 7.98 6.03
C LEU A 82 -5.90 8.19 4.69
N ASP A 83 -5.57 7.35 3.73
CA ASP A 83 -6.38 7.12 2.52
C ASP A 83 -7.06 5.75 2.67
N VAL A 84 -8.40 5.75 2.72
CA VAL A 84 -9.25 4.56 2.87
C VAL A 84 -10.09 4.34 1.61
N VAL A 85 -10.42 3.09 1.30
CA VAL A 85 -11.06 2.69 0.03
C VAL A 85 -12.43 2.05 0.23
N SER A 86 -12.78 1.61 1.44
CA SER A 86 -14.06 0.94 1.72
C SER A 86 -14.65 1.31 3.08
N GLY A 87 -15.94 1.01 3.27
CA GLY A 87 -16.59 1.18 4.57
C GLY A 87 -15.91 0.38 5.71
N GLY A 88 -15.35 -0.79 5.41
CA GLY A 88 -14.62 -1.59 6.40
C GLY A 88 -13.35 -0.90 6.91
N GLU A 89 -12.65 -0.17 6.03
CA GLU A 89 -11.47 0.62 6.40
C GLU A 89 -11.87 1.86 7.21
N ILE A 90 -13.00 2.51 6.91
CA ILE A 90 -13.56 3.60 7.74
C ILE A 90 -13.87 3.11 9.15
N VAL A 91 -14.57 1.97 9.29
CA VAL A 91 -14.89 1.37 10.60
C VAL A 91 -13.62 1.02 11.36
N THR A 92 -12.61 0.50 10.67
CA THR A 92 -11.31 0.20 11.28
C THR A 92 -10.60 1.46 11.77
N ALA A 93 -10.65 2.57 11.02
CA ALA A 93 -10.12 3.86 11.44
C ALA A 93 -10.88 4.45 12.65
N GLN A 94 -12.21 4.33 12.69
CA GLN A 94 -13.02 4.69 13.86
C GLN A 94 -12.63 3.86 15.08
N ASN A 95 -12.45 2.55 14.92
CA ASN A 95 -12.05 1.66 16.01
C ASN A 95 -10.65 1.99 16.55
N ALA A 96 -9.72 2.41 15.68
CA ALA A 96 -8.40 2.91 16.07
C ALA A 96 -8.44 4.32 16.73
N GLY A 97 -9.64 4.91 16.86
CA GLY A 97 -9.82 6.27 17.34
C GLY A 97 -9.10 7.30 16.47
N PHE A 98 -8.94 7.04 15.18
CA PHE A 98 -8.28 7.95 14.25
C PHE A 98 -9.10 9.25 14.11
N PRO A 99 -8.48 10.44 13.97
CA PRO A 99 -9.24 11.65 13.66
C PRO A 99 -9.81 11.59 12.23
N LEU A 100 -11.10 11.29 12.08
CA LEU A 100 -11.74 11.08 10.76
C LEU A 100 -11.67 12.32 9.84
N ALA A 101 -11.52 13.53 10.41
CA ALA A 101 -11.24 14.75 9.65
C ALA A 101 -9.91 14.71 8.87
N ASN A 102 -8.98 13.80 9.23
CA ASN A 102 -7.70 13.57 8.56
C ASN A 102 -7.72 12.29 7.71
N VAL A 103 -8.92 11.85 7.30
CA VAL A 103 -9.12 10.67 6.45
C VAL A 103 -9.69 11.12 5.10
N SER A 104 -9.12 10.57 4.04
CA SER A 104 -9.60 10.68 2.66
C SER A 104 -10.27 9.37 2.25
N PHE A 105 -11.48 9.43 1.68
CA PHE A 105 -12.22 8.26 1.21
C PHE A 105 -12.20 8.15 -0.32
N ASN A 106 -11.42 7.20 -0.81
CA ASN A 106 -11.26 6.83 -2.21
C ASN A 106 -12.13 5.62 -2.58
N GLY A 107 -12.11 5.22 -3.85
CA GLY A 107 -12.85 4.05 -4.36
C GLY A 107 -13.70 4.39 -5.57
N ASN A 108 -13.77 3.46 -6.54
CA ASN A 108 -14.40 3.72 -7.84
C ASN A 108 -15.90 3.43 -7.89
N ASN A 109 -16.46 2.85 -6.83
CA ASN A 109 -17.86 2.46 -6.77
C ASN A 109 -18.37 2.50 -5.33
N LYS A 110 -18.24 3.66 -4.68
CA LYS A 110 -18.72 3.84 -3.31
C LYS A 110 -20.24 3.68 -3.29
N SER A 111 -20.73 2.80 -2.43
CA SER A 111 -22.18 2.64 -2.23
C SER A 111 -22.76 3.83 -1.46
N LEU A 112 -24.07 4.05 -1.60
CA LEU A 112 -24.77 5.05 -0.79
C LEU A 112 -24.60 4.80 0.72
N ALA A 113 -24.55 3.53 1.14
CA ALA A 113 -24.33 3.17 2.54
C ALA A 113 -22.94 3.60 3.02
N GLU A 114 -21.89 3.42 2.19
CA GLU A 114 -20.55 3.87 2.53
C GLU A 114 -20.40 5.39 2.50
N LEU A 115 -21.04 6.08 1.56
CA LEU A 115 -21.08 7.54 1.55
C LEU A 115 -21.75 8.08 2.83
N ARG A 116 -22.89 7.51 3.22
CA ARG A 116 -23.57 7.89 4.48
C ARG A 116 -22.69 7.61 5.70
N LEU A 117 -22.06 6.44 5.75
CA LEU A 117 -21.09 6.11 6.81
C LEU A 117 -19.97 7.15 6.89
N ALA A 118 -19.38 7.54 5.76
CA ALA A 118 -18.32 8.54 5.71
C ALA A 118 -18.80 9.92 6.21
N LEU A 119 -19.99 10.35 5.78
CA LEU A 119 -20.60 11.61 6.20
C LEU A 119 -20.96 11.62 7.69
N ASP A 120 -21.53 10.53 8.20
CA ASP A 120 -21.91 10.37 9.62
C ASP A 120 -20.66 10.30 10.51
N ALA A 121 -19.59 9.67 10.03
CA ALA A 121 -18.31 9.57 10.73
C ALA A 121 -17.49 10.86 10.72
N GLY A 122 -17.85 11.85 9.88
CA GLY A 122 -17.09 13.08 9.71
C GLY A 122 -15.77 12.88 8.97
N VAL A 123 -15.75 12.04 7.93
CA VAL A 123 -14.58 11.87 7.04
C VAL A 123 -14.23 13.21 6.40
N GLY A 124 -12.95 13.59 6.51
CA GLY A 124 -12.47 14.91 6.09
C GLY A 124 -12.67 15.21 4.62
N THR A 125 -12.32 14.27 3.74
CA THR A 125 -12.34 14.45 2.29
C THR A 125 -12.86 13.22 1.56
N ILE A 126 -13.74 13.41 0.57
CA ILE A 126 -14.17 12.33 -0.33
C ILE A 126 -13.50 12.54 -1.70
N ILE A 127 -12.80 11.53 -2.20
CA ILE A 127 -12.19 11.54 -3.52
C ILE A 127 -13.22 10.99 -4.51
N VAL A 128 -13.92 11.88 -5.21
CA VAL A 128 -15.04 11.53 -6.10
C VAL A 128 -14.51 10.97 -7.42
N ASP A 129 -14.99 9.78 -7.80
CA ASP A 129 -14.41 9.02 -8.91
C ASP A 129 -15.24 9.09 -10.21
N ASN A 130 -16.56 9.26 -10.12
CA ASN A 130 -17.46 9.27 -11.28
C ASN A 130 -18.75 10.08 -11.04
N TYR A 131 -19.54 10.28 -12.12
CA TYR A 131 -20.77 11.08 -12.07
C TYR A 131 -21.85 10.49 -11.15
N HIS A 132 -21.99 9.16 -11.14
CA HIS A 132 -22.99 8.51 -10.30
C HIS A 132 -22.71 8.77 -8.81
N GLU A 133 -21.46 8.66 -8.40
CA GLU A 133 -21.03 9.02 -7.05
C GLU A 133 -21.26 10.51 -6.75
N LEU A 134 -20.90 11.40 -7.68
CA LEU A 134 -21.09 12.84 -7.51
C LEU A 134 -22.56 13.21 -7.30
N GLU A 135 -23.47 12.64 -8.10
CA GLU A 135 -24.91 12.84 -7.99
C GLU A 135 -25.49 12.33 -6.66
N MET A 136 -25.07 11.12 -6.24
CA MET A 136 -25.45 10.57 -4.94
C MET A 136 -24.98 11.46 -3.79
N LEU A 137 -23.72 11.90 -3.83
CA LEU A 137 -23.14 12.75 -2.80
C LEU A 137 -23.85 14.11 -2.74
N MET A 138 -24.07 14.78 -3.87
CA MET A 138 -24.81 16.06 -3.94
C MET A 138 -26.21 15.93 -3.32
N THR A 139 -26.91 14.84 -3.65
CA THR A 139 -28.25 14.56 -3.11
C THR A 139 -28.23 14.41 -1.59
N GLU A 140 -27.30 13.61 -1.05
CA GLU A 140 -27.17 13.40 0.39
C GLU A 140 -26.78 14.69 1.13
N LEU A 141 -25.81 15.45 0.60
CA LEU A 141 -25.36 16.70 1.22
C LEU A 141 -26.48 17.76 1.25
N THR A 142 -27.30 17.84 0.20
CA THR A 142 -28.48 18.72 0.18
C THR A 142 -29.51 18.31 1.23
N ALA A 143 -29.83 17.01 1.31
CA ALA A 143 -30.80 16.50 2.28
C ALA A 143 -30.35 16.69 3.74
N ARG A 144 -29.04 16.67 3.97
CA ARG A 144 -28.40 16.80 5.29
C ARG A 144 -28.05 18.25 5.67
N GLU A 145 -28.09 19.18 4.71
CA GLU A 145 -27.50 20.52 4.83
C GLU A 145 -26.04 20.50 5.36
N GLN A 146 -25.29 19.45 5.02
CA GLN A 146 -23.95 19.18 5.53
C GLN A 146 -22.90 19.57 4.49
N LYS A 147 -21.86 20.31 4.89
CA LYS A 147 -20.73 20.60 4.01
C LYS A 147 -19.75 19.43 3.95
N GLN A 148 -19.17 19.19 2.78
CA GLN A 148 -18.14 18.17 2.58
C GLN A 148 -17.02 18.67 1.65
N ASN A 149 -15.78 18.43 2.04
CA ASN A 149 -14.64 18.64 1.15
C ASN A 149 -14.52 17.47 0.20
N ILE A 150 -14.23 17.76 -1.07
CA ILE A 150 -13.95 16.76 -2.08
C ILE A 150 -12.66 17.05 -2.84
N LEU A 151 -12.05 15.99 -3.35
CA LEU A 151 -11.16 16.04 -4.51
C LEU A 151 -11.85 15.35 -5.68
N LEU A 152 -11.61 15.81 -6.90
CA LEU A 152 -12.03 15.08 -8.09
C LEU A 152 -10.87 14.20 -8.55
N ARG A 153 -11.10 12.89 -8.61
CA ARG A 153 -10.12 12.00 -9.23
C ARG A 153 -10.21 12.14 -10.74
N ILE A 154 -9.07 12.37 -11.36
CA ILE A 154 -8.97 12.56 -12.81
C ILE A 154 -8.04 11.54 -13.42
N THR A 155 -8.22 11.33 -14.73
CA THR A 155 -7.38 10.48 -15.55
C THR A 155 -6.65 11.37 -16.56
N PRO A 156 -5.37 11.69 -16.31
CA PRO A 156 -4.65 12.74 -17.05
C PRO A 156 -3.95 12.25 -18.33
N GLY A 157 -4.15 10.99 -18.76
CA GLY A 157 -3.43 10.44 -19.91
C GLY A 157 -2.00 9.98 -19.61
N ILE A 158 -1.66 9.73 -18.35
CA ILE A 158 -0.29 9.38 -17.92
C ILE A 158 -0.30 8.05 -17.17
N GLU A 159 0.49 7.10 -17.65
CA GLU A 159 0.77 5.82 -16.99
C GLU A 159 2.28 5.66 -16.75
N ALA A 160 2.67 5.18 -15.58
CA ALA A 160 4.07 4.96 -15.22
C ALA A 160 4.27 3.55 -14.63
N HIS A 161 5.28 2.85 -15.14
CA HIS A 161 5.65 1.50 -14.74
C HIS A 161 7.17 1.38 -14.59
N THR A 162 7.67 1.09 -13.39
CA THR A 162 9.10 0.76 -13.13
C THR A 162 10.09 1.75 -13.74
N HIS A 163 10.47 1.58 -15.01
CA HIS A 163 11.42 2.41 -15.75
C HIS A 163 10.83 3.18 -16.95
N GLU A 164 9.56 2.97 -17.29
CA GLU A 164 8.91 3.57 -18.46
C GLU A 164 7.69 4.40 -18.04
N TYR A 165 7.41 5.45 -18.80
CA TYR A 165 6.13 6.15 -18.73
C TYR A 165 5.56 6.29 -20.14
N ILE A 166 4.23 6.22 -20.23
CA ILE A 166 3.49 6.39 -21.47
C ILE A 166 2.52 7.54 -21.26
N GLN A 167 2.57 8.51 -22.16
CA GLN A 167 1.53 9.52 -22.28
C GLN A 167 0.61 9.12 -23.42
N THR A 168 -0.62 8.73 -23.07
CA THR A 168 -1.67 8.34 -24.01
C THR A 168 -2.73 9.44 -24.08
N GLY A 169 -3.59 9.40 -25.10
CA GLY A 169 -4.79 10.25 -25.14
C GLY A 169 -5.83 9.72 -24.16
N GLN A 170 -6.96 9.20 -24.66
CA GLN A 170 -7.90 8.50 -23.80
C GLN A 170 -7.26 7.27 -23.14
N THR A 171 -7.32 7.24 -21.82
CA THR A 171 -6.82 6.12 -21.01
C THR A 171 -7.96 5.13 -20.75
N ASP A 172 -7.75 3.86 -21.07
CA ASP A 172 -8.69 2.78 -20.73
C ASP A 172 -8.58 2.45 -19.22
N SER A 173 -9.23 3.26 -18.40
CA SER A 173 -9.20 3.17 -16.94
C SER A 173 -10.62 3.20 -16.37
N LYS A 174 -10.86 2.35 -15.36
CA LYS A 174 -12.11 2.35 -14.59
C LYS A 174 -12.22 3.46 -13.54
N PHE A 175 -11.19 4.29 -13.43
CA PHE A 175 -11.03 5.26 -12.35
C PHE A 175 -11.07 6.69 -12.89
N GLY A 176 -11.70 7.58 -12.12
CA GLY A 176 -11.64 9.02 -12.33
C GLY A 176 -12.32 9.52 -13.60
N PHE A 177 -12.43 10.84 -13.68
CA PHE A 177 -12.96 11.52 -14.86
C PHE A 177 -11.85 11.72 -15.89
N ASP A 178 -12.08 11.29 -17.13
CA ASP A 178 -11.17 11.54 -18.25
C ASP A 178 -11.10 13.05 -18.56
N VAL A 179 -9.88 13.58 -18.58
CA VAL A 179 -9.58 15.00 -18.85
C VAL A 179 -9.82 15.34 -20.32
N ASP A 180 -9.35 14.51 -21.24
CA ASP A 180 -9.34 14.78 -22.68
C ASP A 180 -10.75 14.67 -23.29
N SER A 181 -11.61 13.86 -22.67
CA SER A 181 -13.04 13.81 -23.02
C SER A 181 -13.86 15.02 -22.53
N GLY A 182 -13.29 15.86 -21.67
CA GLY A 182 -13.98 16.97 -21.00
C GLY A 182 -14.83 16.57 -19.79
N GLN A 183 -14.87 15.28 -19.43
CA GLN A 183 -15.64 14.81 -18.27
C GLN A 183 -15.17 15.45 -16.96
N ALA A 184 -13.85 15.55 -16.76
CA ALA A 184 -13.29 16.12 -15.55
C ALA A 184 -13.71 17.59 -15.33
N GLN A 185 -13.72 18.39 -16.41
CA GLN A 185 -14.15 19.78 -16.36
C GLN A 185 -15.66 19.91 -16.06
N ALA A 186 -16.48 19.06 -16.68
CA ALA A 186 -17.93 19.04 -16.43
C ALA A 186 -18.26 18.64 -14.98
N ALA A 187 -17.57 17.65 -14.42
CA ALA A 187 -17.70 17.27 -13.01
C ALA A 187 -17.29 18.42 -12.07
N TYR A 188 -16.19 19.10 -12.36
CA TYR A 188 -15.76 20.30 -11.62
C TYR A 188 -16.81 21.41 -11.64
N GLN A 189 -17.39 21.71 -12.80
CA GLN A 189 -18.43 22.74 -12.93
C GLN A 189 -19.70 22.38 -12.16
N ALA A 190 -20.10 21.12 -12.15
CA ALA A 190 -21.26 20.64 -11.39
C ALA A 190 -21.01 20.73 -9.88
N ALA A 191 -19.87 20.21 -9.41
CA ALA A 191 -19.50 20.20 -8.01
C ALA A 191 -19.34 21.62 -7.44
N SER A 192 -18.68 22.52 -8.17
CA SER A 192 -18.40 23.90 -7.71
C SER A 192 -19.63 24.79 -7.58
N ARG A 193 -20.76 24.42 -8.21
CA ARG A 193 -22.03 25.14 -8.10
C ARG A 193 -22.88 24.64 -6.93
N HIS A 194 -22.51 23.52 -6.31
CA HIS A 194 -23.29 22.93 -5.24
C HIS A 194 -22.99 23.62 -3.89
N PRO A 195 -24.00 24.12 -3.15
CA PRO A 195 -23.78 24.95 -1.95
C PRO A 195 -23.12 24.23 -0.78
N TYR A 196 -23.13 22.90 -0.79
CA TYR A 196 -22.60 22.05 0.27
C TYR A 196 -21.31 21.31 -0.10
N ILE A 197 -20.79 21.49 -1.32
CA ILE A 197 -19.51 20.90 -1.73
C ILE A 197 -18.44 21.98 -1.73
N ASN A 198 -17.29 21.64 -1.15
CA ASN A 198 -16.06 22.42 -1.28
C ASN A 198 -15.06 21.60 -2.11
N VAL A 199 -14.86 21.97 -3.37
CA VAL A 199 -13.86 21.32 -4.24
C VAL A 199 -12.48 21.85 -3.85
N LEU A 200 -11.71 21.06 -3.10
CA LEU A 200 -10.37 21.45 -2.66
C LEU A 200 -9.36 21.40 -3.81
N GLY A 201 -9.56 20.49 -4.76
CA GLY A 201 -8.49 20.12 -5.67
C GLY A 201 -8.81 18.93 -6.56
N ILE A 202 -7.76 18.42 -7.18
CA ILE A 202 -7.81 17.22 -8.03
C ILE A 202 -6.82 16.16 -7.53
N HIS A 203 -7.14 14.91 -7.83
CA HIS A 203 -6.36 13.72 -7.49
C HIS A 203 -6.05 12.93 -8.76
N ALA A 204 -4.86 12.35 -8.82
CA ALA A 204 -4.51 11.37 -9.82
C ALA A 204 -3.53 10.34 -9.26
N HIS A 205 -3.55 9.13 -9.83
CA HIS A 205 -2.63 8.05 -9.48
C HIS A 205 -2.22 7.31 -10.75
N ILE A 206 -0.93 7.32 -11.05
CA ILE A 206 -0.40 6.95 -12.38
C ILE A 206 0.22 5.55 -12.45
N GLY A 207 0.30 4.82 -11.34
CA GLY A 207 0.86 3.46 -11.36
C GLY A 207 1.39 2.95 -10.01
N SER A 208 2.12 1.85 -10.06
CA SER A 208 2.71 1.17 -8.92
C SER A 208 4.13 0.71 -9.25
N GLN A 209 5.00 0.62 -8.24
CA GLN A 209 6.43 0.29 -8.42
C GLN A 209 7.12 1.27 -9.38
N ILE A 210 6.91 2.57 -9.20
CA ILE A 210 7.56 3.60 -10.01
C ILE A 210 8.92 3.91 -9.39
N PHE A 211 10.00 3.78 -10.18
CA PHE A 211 11.37 4.08 -9.75
C PHE A 211 11.90 5.40 -10.32
N GLU A 212 11.37 5.85 -11.47
CA GLU A 212 11.85 7.05 -12.15
C GLU A 212 11.01 8.30 -11.81
N VAL A 213 11.67 9.45 -11.80
CA VAL A 213 11.05 10.76 -11.50
C VAL A 213 10.13 11.25 -12.63
N ASN A 214 10.40 10.85 -13.87
CA ASN A 214 9.79 11.46 -15.06
C ASN A 214 8.26 11.37 -15.09
N GLY A 215 7.69 10.22 -14.70
CA GLY A 215 6.24 10.04 -14.65
C GLY A 215 5.57 10.97 -13.63
N PHE A 216 6.21 11.16 -12.47
CA PHE A 216 5.72 12.07 -11.44
C PHE A 216 5.86 13.54 -11.83
N VAL A 217 6.95 13.92 -12.50
CA VAL A 217 7.14 15.28 -13.05
C VAL A 217 6.06 15.58 -14.10
N ALA A 218 5.85 14.67 -15.06
CA ALA A 218 4.81 14.81 -16.08
C ALA A 218 3.41 14.95 -15.44
N LEU A 219 3.13 14.14 -14.42
CA LEU A 219 1.88 14.23 -13.67
C LEU A 219 1.73 15.59 -12.97
N ALA A 220 2.75 16.01 -12.22
CA ALA A 220 2.73 17.26 -11.47
C ALA A 220 2.46 18.48 -12.39
N THR A 221 3.17 18.58 -13.51
CA THR A 221 2.93 19.62 -14.52
C THR A 221 1.50 19.57 -15.02
N ARG A 222 1.05 18.37 -15.43
CA ARG A 222 -0.28 18.17 -16.03
C ARG A 222 -1.41 18.54 -15.06
N LEU A 223 -1.28 18.23 -13.77
CA LEU A 223 -2.30 18.59 -12.77
C LEU A 223 -2.44 20.11 -12.61
N VAL A 224 -1.32 20.84 -12.54
CA VAL A 224 -1.35 22.31 -12.46
C VAL A 224 -2.00 22.90 -13.71
N GLU A 225 -1.55 22.50 -14.91
CA GLU A 225 -2.08 22.96 -16.19
C GLU A 225 -3.59 22.71 -16.34
N ILE A 226 -4.07 21.54 -15.90
CA ILE A 226 -5.49 21.20 -15.93
C ILE A 226 -6.29 22.19 -15.08
N THR A 227 -5.89 22.41 -13.82
CA THR A 227 -6.61 23.34 -12.93
C THR A 227 -6.58 24.79 -13.46
N GLN A 228 -5.44 25.21 -14.01
CA GLN A 228 -5.31 26.51 -14.68
C GLN A 228 -6.30 26.64 -15.84
N SER A 229 -6.41 25.62 -16.69
CA SER A 229 -7.30 25.64 -17.86
C SER A 229 -8.78 25.75 -17.48
N TRP A 230 -9.13 25.36 -16.26
CA TRP A 230 -10.48 25.48 -15.70
C TRP A 230 -10.71 26.82 -14.97
N SER A 231 -9.70 27.70 -14.94
CA SER A 231 -9.67 28.90 -14.10
C SER A 231 -9.94 28.57 -12.63
N PHE A 232 -9.48 27.40 -12.19
CA PHE A 232 -9.61 26.91 -10.83
C PHE A 232 -8.29 27.11 -10.10
N VAL A 233 -8.35 27.71 -8.91
CA VAL A 233 -7.21 27.82 -8.01
C VAL A 233 -7.35 26.70 -6.97
N PRO A 234 -6.65 25.57 -7.13
CA PRO A 234 -6.76 24.46 -6.20
C PRO A 234 -6.10 24.81 -4.87
N GLN A 235 -6.74 24.40 -3.77
CA GLN A 235 -6.09 24.35 -2.46
C GLN A 235 -5.19 23.12 -2.34
N VAL A 236 -5.50 22.04 -3.08
CA VAL A 236 -4.82 20.76 -3.01
C VAL A 236 -4.50 20.23 -4.41
N ILE A 237 -3.27 19.76 -4.61
CA ILE A 237 -2.91 18.85 -5.70
C ILE A 237 -2.47 17.54 -5.09
N ASN A 238 -3.22 16.47 -5.36
CA ASN A 238 -2.88 15.13 -4.88
C ASN A 238 -2.30 14.28 -6.02
N THR A 239 -1.01 13.95 -5.91
CA THR A 239 -0.28 13.17 -6.92
C THR A 239 -0.36 11.65 -6.67
N GLY A 240 -1.11 11.24 -5.66
CA GLY A 240 -1.33 9.85 -5.31
C GLY A 240 -0.08 9.15 -4.76
N GLY A 241 -0.08 7.82 -4.85
CA GLY A 241 1.03 6.96 -4.46
C GLY A 241 1.78 6.36 -5.64
N GLY A 242 2.33 5.16 -5.43
CA GLY A 242 3.01 4.39 -6.48
C GLY A 242 4.52 4.27 -6.32
N PHE A 243 5.08 4.97 -5.34
CA PHE A 243 6.49 4.90 -4.94
C PHE A 243 6.96 3.45 -4.79
N GLY A 244 7.97 3.09 -5.58
CA GLY A 244 8.50 1.74 -5.62
C GLY A 244 9.42 1.43 -4.43
N ILE A 245 9.53 0.14 -4.14
CA ILE A 245 10.45 -0.43 -3.15
C ILE A 245 11.31 -1.52 -3.79
N ARG A 246 12.31 -2.00 -3.06
CA ARG A 246 13.14 -3.12 -3.46
C ARG A 246 12.55 -4.45 -2.98
N TYR A 247 12.20 -5.35 -3.91
CA TYR A 247 11.82 -6.74 -3.61
C TYR A 247 12.97 -7.73 -3.83
N THR A 248 13.80 -7.48 -4.84
CA THR A 248 14.98 -8.30 -5.18
C THR A 248 16.21 -7.43 -5.43
N ASP A 249 17.36 -8.02 -5.76
CA ASP A 249 18.55 -7.31 -6.23
C ASP A 249 18.44 -6.71 -7.63
N GLU A 250 17.41 -7.09 -8.40
CA GLU A 250 17.10 -6.47 -9.70
C GLU A 250 16.43 -5.09 -9.53
N ASP A 251 15.80 -4.83 -8.39
CA ASP A 251 15.10 -3.58 -8.12
C ASP A 251 16.07 -2.50 -7.61
N SER A 252 16.04 -1.34 -8.25
CA SER A 252 16.86 -0.17 -7.90
C SER A 252 16.00 1.09 -7.82
N PRO A 253 15.10 1.21 -6.82
CA PRO A 253 14.30 2.41 -6.63
C PRO A 253 15.18 3.63 -6.37
N ARG A 254 14.84 4.77 -6.97
CA ARG A 254 15.49 6.04 -6.61
C ARG A 254 15.20 6.40 -5.15
N PRO A 255 16.10 7.15 -4.48
CA PRO A 255 15.81 7.68 -3.15
C PRO A 255 14.50 8.46 -3.13
N MET A 256 13.66 8.25 -2.10
CA MET A 256 12.37 8.95 -1.99
C MET A 256 12.53 10.47 -1.96
N SER A 257 13.61 10.97 -1.37
CA SER A 257 13.95 12.39 -1.34
C SER A 257 14.11 12.99 -2.73
N GLU A 258 14.65 12.24 -3.68
CA GLU A 258 14.79 12.67 -5.08
C GLU A 258 13.41 12.75 -5.76
N MET A 259 12.60 11.70 -5.62
CA MET A 259 11.26 11.65 -6.22
C MET A 259 10.32 12.75 -5.70
N LEU A 260 10.25 12.92 -4.38
CA LEU A 260 9.41 13.96 -3.79
C LEU A 260 9.94 15.35 -4.09
N SER A 261 11.27 15.57 -4.05
CA SER A 261 11.84 16.86 -4.44
C SER A 261 11.47 17.21 -5.88
N ALA A 262 11.51 16.25 -6.81
CA ALA A 262 11.10 16.48 -8.19
C ALA A 262 9.63 16.92 -8.28
N ILE A 263 8.72 16.24 -7.59
CA ILE A 263 7.29 16.62 -7.54
C ILE A 263 7.12 18.05 -7.00
N ILE A 264 7.75 18.35 -5.88
CA ILE A 264 7.64 19.64 -5.20
C ILE A 264 8.15 20.78 -6.10
N GLU A 265 9.37 20.64 -6.64
CA GLU A 265 9.96 21.66 -7.49
C GLU A 265 9.17 21.84 -8.80
N THR A 266 8.62 20.77 -9.37
CA THR A 266 7.75 20.86 -10.54
C THR A 266 6.49 21.66 -10.24
N ILE A 267 5.72 21.30 -9.20
CA ILE A 267 4.49 22.04 -8.85
C ILE A 267 4.81 23.51 -8.56
N LYS A 268 5.88 23.78 -7.81
CA LYS A 268 6.32 25.14 -7.47
C LYS A 268 6.71 25.95 -8.71
N THR A 269 7.45 25.36 -9.63
CA THR A 269 7.90 26.03 -10.85
C THR A 269 6.71 26.29 -11.78
N THR A 270 5.89 25.26 -12.05
CA THR A 270 4.74 25.38 -12.96
C THR A 270 3.69 26.36 -12.44
N THR A 271 3.43 26.38 -11.12
CA THR A 271 2.50 27.37 -10.54
C THR A 271 3.05 28.80 -10.65
N ALA A 272 4.34 29.01 -10.40
CA ALA A 272 4.97 30.32 -10.57
C ALA A 272 4.96 30.82 -12.03
N GLU A 273 5.23 29.93 -12.99
CA GLU A 273 5.18 30.25 -14.43
C GLU A 273 3.77 30.63 -14.91
N LEU A 274 2.74 30.05 -14.28
CA LEU A 274 1.33 30.29 -14.59
C LEU A 274 0.66 31.36 -13.70
N ASP A 275 1.43 32.06 -12.84
CA ASP A 275 0.94 33.05 -11.89
C ASP A 275 -0.18 32.52 -10.96
N MET A 276 -0.01 31.27 -10.49
CA MET A 276 -0.92 30.60 -9.57
C MET A 276 -0.31 30.52 -8.16
N PRO A 277 -1.13 30.60 -7.09
CA PRO A 277 -0.65 30.33 -5.75
C PRO A 277 -0.27 28.85 -5.59
N MET A 278 0.73 28.59 -4.75
CA MET A 278 1.17 27.23 -4.44
C MET A 278 0.07 26.46 -3.70
N PRO A 279 -0.42 25.31 -4.23
CA PRO A 279 -1.35 24.45 -3.51
C PRO A 279 -0.62 23.62 -2.45
N GLN A 280 -1.37 23.10 -1.49
CA GLN A 280 -0.89 22.02 -0.63
C GLN A 280 -0.68 20.75 -1.47
N ILE A 281 0.43 20.05 -1.27
CA ILE A 281 0.74 18.80 -1.99
C ILE A 281 0.30 17.60 -1.17
N TRP A 282 -0.52 16.72 -1.75
CA TRP A 282 -0.92 15.47 -1.10
C TRP A 282 -0.28 14.29 -1.81
N ILE A 283 0.19 13.31 -1.02
CA ILE A 283 0.74 12.04 -1.51
C ILE A 283 0.15 10.86 -0.74
N GLU A 284 0.11 9.68 -1.37
CA GLU A 284 -0.56 8.49 -0.85
C GLU A 284 0.36 7.25 -0.78
N PRO A 285 1.52 7.31 -0.07
CA PRO A 285 2.38 6.15 0.06
C PRO A 285 1.70 5.03 0.87
N GLY A 286 1.70 3.81 0.33
CA GLY A 286 1.32 2.60 1.06
C GLY A 286 2.48 1.62 1.09
N ARG A 287 2.82 1.09 -0.10
CA ARG A 287 3.94 0.15 -0.30
C ARG A 287 5.26 0.66 0.28
N ALA A 288 5.59 1.93 0.03
CA ALA A 288 6.83 2.56 0.49
C ALA A 288 6.90 2.77 2.02
N ILE A 289 5.79 2.65 2.75
CA ILE A 289 5.79 2.77 4.22
C ILE A 289 5.94 1.40 4.87
N VAL A 290 5.16 0.40 4.43
CA VAL A 290 5.08 -0.90 5.14
C VAL A 290 5.78 -2.04 4.42
N GLY A 291 6.07 -1.91 3.13
CA GLY A 291 6.54 -3.02 2.29
C GLY A 291 7.82 -3.67 2.80
N GLU A 292 8.93 -2.92 2.80
CA GLU A 292 10.25 -3.41 3.27
C GLU A 292 10.30 -3.64 4.78
N ALA A 293 9.41 -3.00 5.54
CA ALA A 293 9.33 -3.17 6.99
C ALA A 293 8.65 -4.48 7.41
N GLY A 294 7.89 -5.12 6.50
CA GLY A 294 7.21 -6.39 6.76
C GLY A 294 7.92 -7.58 6.13
N ILE A 295 8.01 -8.66 6.89
CA ILE A 295 8.63 -9.94 6.53
C ILE A 295 7.64 -11.06 6.87
N THR A 296 7.56 -12.10 6.04
CA THR A 296 6.78 -13.30 6.37
C THR A 296 7.72 -14.45 6.68
N LEU A 297 7.54 -15.06 7.85
CA LEU A 297 8.30 -16.23 8.29
C LEU A 297 7.50 -17.49 8.00
N TYR A 298 8.17 -18.49 7.46
CA TYR A 298 7.62 -19.80 7.14
C TYR A 298 8.50 -20.92 7.70
N GLU A 299 7.90 -22.05 8.07
CA GLU A 299 8.64 -23.27 8.39
C GLU A 299 8.74 -24.16 7.14
N VAL A 300 9.94 -24.70 6.90
CA VAL A 300 10.19 -25.69 5.85
C VAL A 300 9.54 -27.02 6.24
N GLY A 301 8.63 -27.49 5.38
CA GLY A 301 8.05 -28.82 5.48
C GLY A 301 8.89 -29.86 4.74
N ALA A 302 8.55 -30.09 3.46
CA ALA A 302 9.12 -31.15 2.64
C ALA A 302 10.04 -30.63 1.53
N ARG A 303 11.04 -31.43 1.19
CA ARG A 303 11.88 -31.25 0.00
C ARG A 303 11.55 -32.33 -1.03
N LYS A 304 11.45 -31.95 -2.30
CA LYS A 304 11.34 -32.87 -3.43
C LYS A 304 12.42 -32.57 -4.45
N ASP A 305 13.40 -33.47 -4.56
CA ASP A 305 14.38 -33.45 -5.63
C ASP A 305 13.81 -34.13 -6.88
N ILE A 306 14.08 -33.55 -8.04
CA ILE A 306 13.62 -34.07 -9.33
C ILE A 306 14.83 -34.09 -10.25
N GLU A 307 15.24 -35.27 -10.72
CA GLU A 307 16.43 -35.40 -11.55
C GLU A 307 16.34 -34.53 -12.81
N GLY A 308 17.40 -33.75 -13.09
CA GLY A 308 17.45 -32.82 -14.22
C GLY A 308 16.54 -31.58 -14.10
N LEU A 309 15.78 -31.46 -13.01
CA LEU A 309 14.88 -30.34 -12.75
C LEU A 309 15.20 -29.68 -11.41
N ARG A 310 14.66 -28.48 -11.20
CA ARG A 310 14.84 -27.74 -9.96
C ARG A 310 14.09 -28.42 -8.81
N SER A 311 14.76 -28.57 -7.67
CA SER A 311 14.16 -29.09 -6.44
C SER A 311 13.11 -28.15 -5.88
N TYR A 312 12.07 -28.71 -5.27
CA TYR A 312 11.03 -27.98 -4.56
C TYR A 312 11.31 -28.00 -3.05
N LEU A 313 11.20 -26.83 -2.44
CA LEU A 313 11.19 -26.64 -1.00
C LEU A 313 9.78 -26.15 -0.61
N SER A 314 9.01 -27.02 0.05
CA SER A 314 7.64 -26.71 0.44
C SER A 314 7.62 -26.08 1.82
N VAL A 315 6.85 -25.00 2.00
CA VAL A 315 6.69 -24.32 3.28
C VAL A 315 5.25 -24.39 3.80
N ASN A 316 5.06 -24.11 5.09
CA ASN A 316 3.75 -24.25 5.75
C ASN A 316 2.73 -23.11 5.49
N GLY A 317 3.02 -22.23 4.51
CA GLY A 317 2.14 -21.18 3.98
C GLY A 317 1.97 -21.31 2.46
N GLY A 318 1.84 -20.20 1.74
CA GLY A 318 1.70 -20.17 0.28
C GLY A 318 0.79 -19.07 -0.25
N MET A 319 0.15 -19.33 -1.38
CA MET A 319 -0.67 -18.36 -2.12
C MET A 319 -1.84 -17.79 -1.32
N GLY A 320 -2.34 -18.48 -0.30
CA GLY A 320 -3.41 -17.95 0.55
C GLY A 320 -2.94 -16.88 1.54
N ASP A 321 -1.64 -16.78 1.85
CA ASP A 321 -1.06 -15.70 2.66
C ASP A 321 -0.20 -14.72 1.83
N ASN A 322 0.30 -15.14 0.67
CA ASN A 322 0.92 -14.25 -0.30
C ASN A 322 0.56 -14.65 -1.72
N ILE A 323 -0.57 -14.12 -2.22
CA ILE A 323 -1.09 -14.40 -3.55
C ILE A 323 -0.31 -13.67 -4.66
N ARG A 324 0.52 -12.68 -4.31
CA ARG A 324 1.14 -11.75 -5.26
C ARG A 324 2.03 -12.42 -6.32
N PRO A 325 2.82 -13.46 -6.02
CA PRO A 325 3.57 -14.18 -7.05
C PRO A 325 2.65 -14.79 -8.12
N ALA A 326 1.54 -15.41 -7.72
CA ALA A 326 0.60 -16.01 -8.66
C ALA A 326 -0.23 -14.97 -9.42
N LEU A 327 -0.67 -13.91 -8.74
CA LEU A 327 -1.57 -12.90 -9.31
C LEU A 327 -0.85 -11.85 -10.17
N TYR A 328 0.35 -11.44 -9.76
CA TYR A 328 1.07 -10.33 -10.38
C TYR A 328 2.46 -10.71 -10.91
N ALA A 329 2.82 -11.99 -10.89
CA ALA A 329 4.19 -12.45 -11.14
C ALA A 329 5.22 -11.72 -10.26
N ALA A 330 4.82 -11.30 -9.05
CA ALA A 330 5.69 -10.58 -8.14
C ALA A 330 6.89 -11.46 -7.74
N LYS A 331 8.10 -10.92 -7.90
CA LYS A 331 9.33 -11.56 -7.42
C LYS A 331 9.57 -11.17 -5.97
N TYR A 332 10.17 -12.08 -5.22
CA TYR A 332 10.57 -11.88 -3.84
C TYR A 332 11.92 -12.54 -3.59
N GLU A 333 12.67 -11.97 -2.66
CA GLU A 333 13.85 -12.59 -2.06
C GLU A 333 13.46 -13.37 -0.79
N ALA A 334 13.98 -14.59 -0.67
CA ALA A 334 13.84 -15.40 0.53
C ALA A 334 15.21 -15.85 1.07
N ILE A 335 15.34 -15.85 2.39
CA ILE A 335 16.59 -16.17 3.09
C ILE A 335 16.35 -17.20 4.21
N LEU A 336 17.39 -17.95 4.57
CA LEU A 336 17.37 -18.83 5.73
C LEU A 336 17.54 -17.99 7.00
N ALA A 337 16.52 -17.91 7.85
CA ALA A 337 16.48 -16.96 8.97
C ALA A 337 17.62 -17.18 9.97
N LYS A 338 17.98 -18.43 10.26
CA LYS A 338 19.02 -18.77 11.24
C LYS A 338 20.43 -18.39 10.78
N GLN A 339 20.70 -18.49 9.49
CA GLN A 339 22.03 -18.29 8.90
C GLN A 339 21.93 -17.64 7.51
N PRO A 340 21.39 -16.41 7.41
CA PRO A 340 21.14 -15.76 6.12
C PRO A 340 22.42 -15.42 5.34
N LEU A 341 23.57 -15.42 6.02
CA LEU A 341 24.90 -15.15 5.44
C LEU A 341 25.73 -16.42 5.18
N ALA A 342 25.16 -17.62 5.40
CA ALA A 342 25.88 -18.87 5.12
C ALA A 342 26.15 -19.03 3.61
N PRO A 343 27.18 -19.82 3.21
CA PRO A 343 27.46 -20.07 1.81
C PRO A 343 26.24 -20.63 1.09
N LEU A 344 25.93 -20.04 -0.08
CA LEU A 344 24.87 -20.49 -0.96
C LEU A 344 25.26 -21.83 -1.60
N GLN A 345 24.44 -22.87 -1.42
CA GLN A 345 24.77 -24.25 -1.83
C GLN A 345 23.75 -24.86 -2.77
N GLN A 346 22.56 -24.27 -2.88
CA GLN A 346 21.46 -24.84 -3.65
C GLN A 346 20.58 -23.79 -4.30
N THR A 347 19.93 -24.19 -5.39
CA THR A 347 18.88 -23.39 -6.05
C THR A 347 17.58 -24.18 -6.03
N VAL A 348 16.56 -23.63 -5.38
CA VAL A 348 15.27 -24.29 -5.16
C VAL A 348 14.11 -23.44 -5.66
N ARG A 349 12.96 -24.09 -5.87
CA ARG A 349 11.67 -23.43 -6.01
C ARG A 349 10.96 -23.50 -4.66
N ILE A 350 10.57 -22.35 -4.11
CA ILE A 350 9.81 -22.29 -2.87
C ILE A 350 8.33 -22.37 -3.23
N ALA A 351 7.67 -23.43 -2.77
CA ALA A 351 6.25 -23.68 -2.99
C ALA A 351 5.50 -23.68 -1.66
N GLY A 352 4.22 -23.32 -1.69
CA GLY A 352 3.36 -23.44 -0.52
C GLY A 352 2.77 -24.84 -0.36
N LYS A 353 1.79 -24.95 0.54
CA LYS A 353 1.06 -26.19 0.87
C LYS A 353 -0.36 -26.26 0.28
N TYR A 354 -0.78 -25.28 -0.53
CA TYR A 354 -2.10 -25.25 -1.14
C TYR A 354 -2.20 -26.26 -2.28
N CYS A 355 -3.39 -26.80 -2.51
CA CYS A 355 -3.64 -27.83 -3.53
C CYS A 355 -3.82 -27.18 -4.92
N GLU A 356 -2.83 -26.39 -5.33
CA GLU A 356 -2.82 -25.69 -6.61
C GLU A 356 -1.41 -25.71 -7.19
N SER A 357 -1.28 -26.02 -8.48
CA SER A 357 0.02 -26.10 -9.14
C SER A 357 0.73 -24.75 -9.22
N GLY A 358 -0.05 -23.66 -9.23
CA GLY A 358 0.41 -22.28 -9.19
C GLY A 358 0.80 -21.77 -7.80
N ASP A 359 0.74 -22.59 -6.74
CA ASP A 359 1.16 -22.21 -5.39
C ASP A 359 2.68 -22.15 -5.24
N ILE A 360 3.28 -21.19 -5.96
CA ILE A 360 4.70 -20.93 -6.01
C ILE A 360 4.96 -19.54 -5.43
N LEU A 361 5.71 -19.53 -4.33
CA LEU A 361 6.11 -18.32 -3.62
C LEU A 361 7.33 -17.67 -4.27
N VAL A 362 8.35 -18.47 -4.61
CA VAL A 362 9.55 -18.01 -5.32
C VAL A 362 9.96 -19.03 -6.37
N ALA A 363 9.98 -18.63 -7.64
CA ALA A 363 10.25 -19.55 -8.74
C ALA A 363 11.69 -20.11 -8.71
N SER A 364 12.67 -19.28 -8.33
CA SER A 364 14.09 -19.59 -8.26
C SER A 364 14.73 -18.82 -7.10
N GLN A 365 15.09 -19.52 -6.02
CA GLN A 365 15.82 -18.93 -4.90
C GLN A 365 17.14 -19.68 -4.70
N VAL A 366 18.23 -18.94 -4.55
CA VAL A 366 19.50 -19.51 -4.11
C VAL A 366 19.57 -19.42 -2.59
N LEU A 367 19.85 -20.54 -1.91
CA LEU A 367 19.88 -20.64 -0.46
C LEU A 367 21.13 -21.41 0.02
N PRO A 368 21.53 -21.22 1.30
CA PRO A 368 22.30 -22.23 2.02
C PRO A 368 21.58 -23.58 2.01
N GLU A 369 22.25 -24.65 2.44
CA GLU A 369 21.58 -25.94 2.66
C GLU A 369 20.43 -25.79 3.68
N THR A 370 19.28 -26.40 3.39
CA THR A 370 18.05 -26.30 4.20
C THR A 370 17.53 -27.67 4.58
N HIS A 371 16.91 -27.75 5.75
CA HIS A 371 16.33 -28.94 6.35
C HIS A 371 14.87 -28.70 6.74
N SER A 372 14.12 -29.78 6.93
CA SER A 372 12.77 -29.71 7.51
C SER A 372 12.83 -29.07 8.90
N GLY A 373 11.89 -28.16 9.19
CA GLY A 373 11.87 -27.36 10.42
C GLY A 373 12.69 -26.07 10.38
N ASP A 374 13.50 -25.83 9.35
CA ASP A 374 14.18 -24.55 9.18
C ASP A 374 13.16 -23.42 8.93
N ILE A 375 13.52 -22.20 9.35
CA ILE A 375 12.70 -21.00 9.10
C ILE A 375 13.21 -20.25 7.88
N ILE A 376 12.33 -20.07 6.90
CA ILE A 376 12.56 -19.22 5.73
C ILE A 376 11.87 -17.87 5.97
N ALA A 377 12.61 -16.79 5.79
CA ALA A 377 12.06 -15.44 5.81
C ALA A 377 11.91 -14.93 4.37
N MET A 378 10.69 -14.57 3.98
CA MET A 378 10.43 -13.84 2.75
C MET A 378 10.42 -12.35 3.04
N LEU A 379 11.28 -11.62 2.34
CA LEU A 379 11.48 -10.18 2.57
C LEU A 379 10.40 -9.35 1.85
N ALA A 380 10.21 -8.11 2.31
CA ALA A 380 9.35 -7.10 1.68
C ALA A 380 7.86 -7.49 1.50
N THR A 381 7.30 -8.31 2.40
CA THR A 381 5.91 -8.79 2.32
C THR A 381 4.89 -7.90 3.04
N GLY A 382 5.33 -6.77 3.61
CA GLY A 382 4.47 -5.91 4.43
C GLY A 382 3.39 -5.13 3.68
N ALA A 383 3.40 -5.16 2.35
CA ALA A 383 2.39 -4.51 1.51
C ALA A 383 1.64 -5.53 0.66
N TYR A 384 0.31 -5.53 0.78
CA TYR A 384 -0.65 -6.34 0.02
C TYR A 384 -0.51 -7.86 0.20
N GLY A 385 0.32 -8.33 1.14
CA GLY A 385 0.34 -9.72 1.58
C GLY A 385 -0.89 -10.02 2.42
N TYR A 386 -0.86 -9.58 3.68
CA TYR A 386 -1.96 -9.79 4.63
C TYR A 386 -3.31 -9.24 4.12
N SER A 387 -3.34 -8.06 3.48
CA SER A 387 -4.59 -7.49 2.94
C SER A 387 -5.27 -8.37 1.88
N MET A 388 -4.54 -9.29 1.26
CA MET A 388 -5.05 -10.22 0.26
C MET A 388 -5.06 -11.67 0.76
N ALA A 389 -4.88 -11.88 2.06
CA ALA A 389 -4.93 -13.20 2.66
C ALA A 389 -6.32 -13.82 2.50
N SER A 390 -6.37 -15.13 2.32
CA SER A 390 -7.60 -15.88 2.08
C SER A 390 -7.58 -17.25 2.77
N ASN A 391 -8.76 -17.79 3.04
CA ASN A 391 -8.92 -19.15 3.54
C ASN A 391 -8.94 -20.19 2.43
N TYR A 392 -8.15 -20.03 1.36
CA TYR A 392 -8.08 -21.05 0.31
C TYR A 392 -7.69 -22.41 0.92
N ASN A 393 -8.32 -23.49 0.46
CA ASN A 393 -8.25 -24.82 1.10
C ASN A 393 -8.55 -24.84 2.62
N ARG A 394 -9.36 -23.89 3.13
CA ARG A 394 -9.69 -23.72 4.55
C ARG A 394 -8.45 -23.58 5.46
N GLN A 395 -7.36 -23.02 4.93
CA GLN A 395 -6.19 -22.68 5.74
C GLN A 395 -6.51 -21.43 6.60
N PRO A 396 -6.18 -21.40 7.90
CA PRO A 396 -6.38 -20.20 8.72
C PRO A 396 -5.46 -19.05 8.30
N ILE A 397 -5.97 -17.82 8.34
CA ILE A 397 -5.16 -16.62 8.10
C ILE A 397 -4.08 -16.51 9.20
N PRO A 398 -2.80 -16.24 8.84
CA PRO A 398 -1.71 -16.13 9.80
C PRO A 398 -1.84 -14.98 10.79
N ALA A 399 -1.16 -15.10 11.94
CA ALA A 399 -0.99 -14.01 12.89
C ALA A 399 -0.14 -12.87 12.31
N VAL A 400 -0.32 -11.67 12.87
CA VAL A 400 0.52 -10.50 12.61
C VAL A 400 1.14 -10.01 13.92
N VAL A 401 2.45 -9.85 13.92
CA VAL A 401 3.24 -9.37 15.06
C VAL A 401 3.97 -8.09 14.67
N PHE A 402 3.89 -7.10 15.55
CA PHE A 402 4.68 -5.88 15.48
C PHE A 402 5.88 -6.01 16.42
N VAL A 403 7.05 -5.60 15.96
CA VAL A 403 8.28 -5.60 16.75
C VAL A 403 8.88 -4.20 16.77
N GLU A 404 9.17 -3.71 17.97
CA GLU A 404 9.79 -2.40 18.18
C GLU A 404 10.70 -2.47 19.40
N ASN A 405 11.94 -1.98 19.29
CA ASN A 405 12.88 -1.87 20.40
C ASN A 405 13.06 -3.18 21.20
N GLY A 406 13.18 -4.32 20.50
CA GLY A 406 13.37 -5.63 21.10
C GLY A 406 12.12 -6.19 21.79
N ARG A 407 10.93 -5.67 21.48
CA ARG A 407 9.65 -6.16 22.05
C ARG A 407 8.68 -6.52 20.93
N ALA A 408 8.10 -7.71 21.03
CA ALA A 408 7.06 -8.19 20.13
C ALA A 408 5.67 -7.98 20.74
N GLN A 409 4.71 -7.58 19.92
CA GLN A 409 3.30 -7.46 20.24
C GLN A 409 2.46 -8.15 19.15
N LEU A 410 1.61 -9.08 19.56
CA LEU A 410 0.58 -9.65 18.69
C LEU A 410 -0.48 -8.58 18.42
N VAL A 411 -0.71 -8.25 17.13
CA VAL A 411 -1.69 -7.23 16.72
C VAL A 411 -2.84 -7.81 15.90
N VAL A 412 -2.66 -9.01 15.34
CA VAL A 412 -3.74 -9.82 14.78
C VAL A 412 -3.52 -11.27 15.20
N GLU A 413 -4.51 -11.86 15.83
CA GLU A 413 -4.51 -13.27 16.20
C GLU A 413 -4.57 -14.16 14.96
N ARG A 414 -3.93 -15.34 15.04
CA ARG A 414 -4.08 -16.38 14.03
C ARG A 414 -5.50 -16.90 14.10
N GLN A 415 -6.15 -17.08 12.95
CA GLN A 415 -7.45 -17.73 12.91
C GLN A 415 -7.37 -19.17 13.41
N ASP A 416 -8.43 -19.63 14.07
CA ASP A 416 -8.58 -21.02 14.49
C ASP A 416 -9.70 -21.75 13.72
N ALA A 417 -10.00 -22.99 14.13
CA ALA A 417 -11.06 -23.78 13.51
C ALA A 417 -12.45 -23.18 13.72
N ALA A 418 -12.70 -22.48 14.84
CA ALA A 418 -13.97 -21.83 15.10
C ALA A 418 -14.16 -20.61 14.19
N ASP A 419 -13.09 -19.84 13.92
CA ASP A 419 -13.14 -18.74 12.96
C ASP A 419 -13.51 -19.23 11.55
N LEU A 420 -12.92 -20.35 11.10
CA LEU A 420 -13.19 -20.94 9.79
C LEU A 420 -14.63 -21.40 9.61
N LEU A 421 -15.32 -21.76 10.70
CA LEU A 421 -16.67 -22.31 10.70
C LEU A 421 -17.73 -21.30 11.17
N ARG A 422 -17.31 -20.09 11.59
CA ARG A 422 -18.17 -19.09 12.24
C ARG A 422 -19.43 -18.75 11.45
N TYR A 423 -19.37 -18.80 10.12
CA TYR A 423 -20.47 -18.47 9.22
C TYR A 423 -21.01 -19.69 8.46
N ASP A 424 -20.55 -20.89 8.78
CA ASP A 424 -21.04 -22.12 8.17
C ASP A 424 -22.33 -22.57 8.87
N HIS A 425 -23.33 -22.97 8.08
CA HIS A 425 -24.57 -23.57 8.58
C HIS A 425 -24.69 -25.00 8.07
N HIS A 426 -25.23 -25.89 8.90
CA HIS A 426 -25.55 -27.24 8.45
C HIS A 426 -26.65 -27.22 7.39
N TYR A 427 -26.46 -27.98 6.31
CA TYR A 427 -27.50 -28.25 5.33
C TYR A 427 -28.55 -29.19 5.95
N GLN A 428 -29.83 -28.83 5.83
CA GLN A 428 -30.96 -29.62 6.35
C GLN A 428 -31.57 -30.51 5.28
#